data_AF-A0A848P5R6-F1
#
_entry.id   AF-A0A848P5R6-F1
#
_cell.length_a   1.000
_cell.length_b   1.000
_cell.length_c   1.000
_cell.angle_alpha   90.00
_cell.angle_beta   90.00
_cell.angle_gamma   90.00
#
_symmetry.space_group_name_H-M   'P 1'
#
loop_
_entity.id
_entity.type
_entity.pdbx_description
1 polymer ?
#
loop_
_entity_poly.entity_id
_entity_poly.type
_entity_poly.pdbx_seq_one_letter_code
_entity_poly.pdbx_strand_id
1 'polypeptide(L)'
;MHAIPTHPGFATPRSIIEERPLRPPVIGKIRPGIKVLTKKARENPQAVQIHDALLAQGLSFEDIGSEIERKTGLSYALIPRNTPYFTCRGSDFTNPAIAEEILTRYGEDRGDGLKLWRFPVVFAFDDWLRNIPNELAVFNGTGKVFWSQYGADGLRQCKTYAPVERSDRARRAKRIFGGRTIILRQDDAIPDGVCDPQVCPQYQDRHCNLTASFLFAILDIRGLGLIELPTNSIYVLQKAHAAMQTVAIARGGRLVGTRFWLSKQEVEISRIDDNGLPVRQKQWLTTLDAEIDLGALLDGADHIGAAIEVGTQTVALLEHPTTEPAATATPTSGEEGGQPGAQSEPPVGGSIAEQFERLIVALGMEGQETREHLRVYAHSKFGKGWTKREQDMRALIDEMGVALVSPPAFREKVKAEFDGSLFSA
;
A
#
# COMPACT_ATOMS: atom_id res chain seq x y z
N MET A 1 1.88 49.08 30.93
CA MET A 1 2.29 47.66 30.83
C MET A 1 1.76 47.14 29.50
N HIS A 2 2.62 47.08 28.48
CA HIS A 2 2.24 46.63 27.14
C HIS A 2 2.28 45.11 27.08
N ALA A 3 1.18 44.50 26.63
CA ALA A 3 1.09 43.08 26.39
C ALA A 3 2.06 42.67 25.27
N ILE A 4 2.88 41.66 25.56
CA ILE A 4 3.80 41.04 24.60
C ILE A 4 2.94 40.25 23.61
N PRO A 5 3.00 40.53 22.29
CA PRO A 5 2.36 39.68 21.31
C PRO A 5 3.12 38.36 21.21
N THR A 6 2.47 37.28 21.62
CA THR A 6 2.92 35.91 21.37
C THR A 6 3.01 35.69 19.87
N HIS A 7 4.23 35.53 19.36
CA HIS A 7 4.45 35.05 17.99
C HIS A 7 3.78 33.67 17.83
N PRO A 8 2.95 33.45 16.80
CA PRO A 8 2.61 32.09 16.40
C PRO A 8 3.90 31.39 15.97
N GLY A 9 4.16 30.23 16.57
CA GLY A 9 5.35 29.43 16.27
C GLY A 9 5.49 29.21 14.77
N PHE A 10 6.74 29.15 14.31
CA PHE A 10 7.11 28.83 12.95
C PHE A 10 6.38 27.56 12.48
N ALA A 11 5.26 27.74 11.77
CA ALA A 11 4.78 26.71 10.87
C ALA A 11 5.90 26.56 9.84
N THR A 12 6.51 25.38 9.79
CA THR A 12 7.46 25.04 8.74
C THR A 12 6.83 25.43 7.39
N PRO A 13 7.55 26.18 6.54
CA PRO A 13 6.99 26.54 5.24
C PRO A 13 6.67 25.23 4.50
N ARG A 14 5.38 25.02 4.18
CA ARG A 14 4.96 23.84 3.40
C ARG A 14 5.69 23.89 2.07
N SER A 15 6.64 22.97 1.89
CA SER A 15 7.33 22.86 0.63
C SER A 15 6.39 22.17 -0.36
N ILE A 16 6.30 22.73 -1.56
CA ILE A 16 5.64 22.08 -2.71
C ILE A 16 6.25 20.71 -3.00
N ILE A 17 7.52 20.50 -2.60
CA ILE A 17 8.20 19.20 -2.74
C ILE A 17 7.68 18.19 -1.69
N GLU A 18 7.29 18.66 -0.50
CA GLU A 18 6.78 17.85 0.62
C GLU A 18 5.30 17.47 0.48
N GLU A 19 4.56 18.06 -0.47
CA GLU A 19 3.17 17.69 -0.75
C GLU A 19 3.03 16.25 -1.28
N ARG A 20 4.14 15.65 -1.75
CA ARG A 20 4.18 14.23 -2.09
C ARG A 20 4.64 13.42 -0.89
N PRO A 21 3.96 12.31 -0.54
CA PRO A 21 4.42 11.43 0.51
C PRO A 21 5.85 10.97 0.19
N LEU A 22 6.77 11.25 1.12
CA LEU A 22 8.18 10.91 0.98
C LEU A 22 8.31 9.39 0.85
N ARG A 23 8.65 8.92 -0.35
CA ARG A 23 8.95 7.52 -0.62
C ARG A 23 10.44 7.41 -0.95
N PRO A 24 11.18 6.48 -0.33
CA PRO A 24 12.53 6.17 -0.77
C PRO A 24 12.54 5.88 -2.28
N PRO A 25 13.57 6.34 -3.01
CA PRO A 25 13.64 6.13 -4.44
C PRO A 25 13.72 4.63 -4.76
N VAL A 26 13.15 4.23 -5.90
CA VAL A 26 13.36 2.88 -6.43
C VAL A 26 14.67 2.88 -7.20
N ILE A 27 15.64 2.09 -6.75
CA ILE A 27 17.00 2.04 -7.32
C ILE A 27 17.17 0.94 -8.37
N GLY A 28 16.24 -0.02 -8.41
CA GLY A 28 16.22 -1.04 -9.45
C GLY A 28 15.03 -1.96 -9.36
N LYS A 29 14.93 -2.84 -10.35
CA LYS A 29 13.79 -3.72 -10.56
C LYS A 29 14.23 -5.16 -10.72
N ILE A 30 13.72 -6.03 -9.86
CA ILE A 30 13.81 -7.48 -10.04
C ILE A 30 12.52 -7.92 -10.74
N ARG A 31 12.64 -8.65 -11.84
CA ARG A 31 11.46 -9.10 -12.58
C ARG A 31 11.03 -10.47 -12.07
N PRO A 32 9.72 -10.73 -11.94
CA PRO A 32 9.22 -12.03 -11.55
C PRO A 32 9.50 -13.09 -12.61
N GLY A 33 9.80 -12.74 -13.86
CA GLY A 33 10.14 -13.72 -14.89
C GLY A 33 10.91 -13.08 -16.03
N ILE A 34 10.94 -13.78 -17.17
CA ILE A 34 11.61 -13.33 -18.38
C ILE A 34 10.61 -12.78 -19.40
N LYS A 35 11.08 -12.07 -20.41
CA LYS A 35 10.32 -11.88 -21.65
C LYS A 35 10.94 -12.73 -22.76
N VAL A 36 10.09 -13.35 -23.57
CA VAL A 36 10.47 -14.19 -24.71
C VAL A 36 9.79 -13.69 -25.98
N LEU A 37 10.36 -14.00 -27.13
CA LEU A 37 9.73 -13.69 -28.41
C LEU A 37 8.36 -14.35 -28.54
N THR A 38 7.39 -13.58 -29.04
CA THR A 38 6.09 -14.07 -29.51
C THR A 38 6.30 -15.07 -30.65
N LYS A 39 5.28 -15.90 -30.91
CA LYS A 39 5.33 -16.86 -32.02
C LYS A 39 5.64 -16.16 -33.35
N LYS A 40 4.95 -15.06 -33.63
CA LYS A 40 5.16 -14.24 -34.84
C LYS A 40 6.58 -13.66 -34.92
N ALA A 41 7.12 -13.16 -33.81
CA ALA A 41 8.48 -12.61 -33.80
C ALA A 41 9.55 -13.70 -33.92
N ARG A 42 9.28 -14.91 -33.42
CA ARG A 42 10.20 -16.06 -33.53
C ARG A 42 10.31 -16.60 -34.96
N GLU A 43 9.28 -16.44 -35.77
CA GLU A 43 9.28 -16.81 -37.19
C GLU A 43 10.11 -15.85 -38.05
N ASN A 44 10.49 -14.67 -37.54
CA ASN A 44 11.36 -13.72 -38.23
C ASN A 44 12.84 -13.93 -37.80
N PRO A 45 13.72 -14.41 -38.69
CA PRO A 45 15.13 -14.67 -38.36
C PRO A 45 15.88 -13.43 -37.86
N GLN A 46 15.55 -12.25 -38.40
CA GLN A 46 16.18 -11.00 -37.99
C GLN A 46 15.78 -10.61 -36.56
N ALA A 47 14.52 -10.82 -36.18
CA ALA A 47 14.06 -10.56 -34.81
C ALA A 47 14.72 -11.50 -33.80
N VAL A 48 14.90 -12.78 -34.15
CA VAL A 48 15.63 -13.76 -33.32
C VAL A 48 17.09 -13.34 -33.14
N GLN A 49 17.77 -12.95 -34.23
CA GLN A 49 19.16 -12.49 -34.14
C GLN A 49 19.32 -11.24 -33.27
N ILE A 50 18.45 -10.24 -33.42
CA ILE A 50 18.46 -9.02 -32.60
C ILE A 50 18.21 -9.39 -31.13
N HIS A 51 17.19 -10.20 -30.87
CA HIS A 51 16.86 -10.65 -29.53
C HIS A 51 18.06 -11.31 -28.86
N ASP A 52 18.62 -12.36 -29.45
CA ASP A 52 19.67 -13.16 -28.82
C ASP A 52 20.96 -12.35 -28.63
N ALA A 53 21.33 -11.51 -29.61
CA ALA A 53 22.51 -10.66 -29.51
C ALA A 53 22.39 -9.62 -28.39
N LEU A 54 21.26 -8.93 -28.28
CA LEU A 54 21.06 -7.91 -27.25
C LEU A 54 20.79 -8.52 -25.87
N LEU A 55 20.19 -9.71 -25.82
CA LEU A 55 20.03 -10.48 -24.60
C LEU A 55 21.40 -10.87 -24.02
N ALA A 56 22.33 -11.31 -24.87
CA ALA A 56 23.70 -11.64 -24.49
C ALA A 56 24.50 -10.41 -24.01
N GLN A 57 24.20 -9.23 -24.55
CA GLN A 57 24.78 -7.96 -24.10
C GLN A 57 24.18 -7.46 -22.77
N GLY A 58 23.13 -8.11 -22.26
CA GLY A 58 22.50 -7.74 -21.00
C GLY A 58 21.59 -6.51 -21.07
N LEU A 59 21.11 -6.13 -22.26
CA LEU A 59 20.18 -5.01 -22.41
C LEU A 59 18.81 -5.29 -21.78
N SER A 60 18.08 -4.21 -21.50
CA SER A 60 16.73 -4.28 -20.94
C SER A 60 15.77 -4.88 -21.97
N PHE A 61 14.72 -5.54 -21.50
CA PHE A 61 13.74 -6.12 -22.42
C PHE A 61 12.96 -5.05 -23.20
N GLU A 62 12.83 -3.85 -22.65
CA GLU A 62 12.19 -2.71 -23.29
C GLU A 62 13.04 -2.19 -24.46
N ASP A 63 14.36 -2.10 -24.29
CA ASP A 63 15.28 -1.72 -25.38
C ASP A 63 15.33 -2.79 -26.47
N ILE A 64 15.36 -4.08 -26.08
CA ILE A 64 15.32 -5.20 -27.02
C ILE A 64 14.03 -5.15 -27.85
N GLY A 65 12.89 -4.95 -27.20
CA GLY A 65 11.60 -4.84 -27.89
C GLY A 65 11.55 -3.66 -28.86
N SER A 66 12.04 -2.50 -28.42
CA SER A 66 12.09 -1.27 -29.23
C SER A 66 13.00 -1.44 -30.45
N GLU A 67 14.14 -2.10 -30.30
CA GLU A 67 15.07 -2.34 -31.40
C GLU A 67 14.52 -3.34 -32.42
N ILE A 68 13.83 -4.39 -31.97
CA ILE A 68 13.14 -5.33 -32.86
C ILE A 68 12.07 -4.59 -33.65
N GLU A 69 11.23 -3.78 -33.00
CA GLU A 69 10.19 -3.01 -33.67
C GLU A 69 10.80 -2.04 -34.70
N ARG A 70 11.86 -1.32 -34.36
CA ARG A 70 12.56 -0.40 -35.26
C ARG A 70 13.09 -1.09 -36.52
N LYS A 71 13.65 -2.30 -36.40
CA LYS A 71 14.30 -3.00 -37.51
C LYS A 71 13.38 -3.91 -38.32
N THR A 72 12.30 -4.40 -37.71
CA THR A 72 11.42 -5.42 -38.34
C THR A 72 9.99 -4.94 -38.52
N GLY A 73 9.59 -3.81 -37.93
CA GLY A 73 8.21 -3.33 -37.90
C GLY A 73 7.28 -4.18 -37.02
N LEU A 74 7.81 -5.10 -36.22
CA LEU A 74 7.02 -5.98 -35.34
C LEU A 74 6.81 -5.34 -33.97
N SER A 75 5.68 -4.68 -33.79
CA SER A 75 5.22 -4.22 -32.47
C SER A 75 4.91 -5.39 -31.54
N TYR A 76 5.12 -5.20 -30.23
CA TYR A 76 4.86 -6.20 -29.18
C TYR A 76 5.56 -7.55 -29.41
N ALA A 77 6.80 -7.51 -29.91
CA ALA A 77 7.58 -8.71 -30.23
C ALA A 77 7.87 -9.61 -29.02
N LEU A 78 7.83 -9.06 -27.79
CA LEU A 78 8.18 -9.75 -26.56
C LEU A 78 6.96 -9.92 -25.64
N ILE A 79 6.81 -11.13 -25.09
CA ILE A 79 5.77 -11.48 -24.12
C ILE A 79 6.38 -11.99 -22.81
N PRO A 80 5.78 -11.67 -21.65
CA PRO A 80 6.20 -12.24 -20.38
C PRO A 80 6.06 -13.76 -20.36
N ARG A 81 7.04 -14.46 -19.77
CA ARG A 81 7.00 -15.90 -19.50
C ARG A 81 7.28 -16.14 -18.03
N ASN A 82 6.43 -16.97 -17.43
CA ASN A 82 6.62 -17.36 -16.04
C ASN A 82 7.73 -18.42 -15.93
N THR A 83 8.67 -18.19 -15.02
CA THR A 83 9.85 -19.02 -14.76
C THR A 83 9.92 -19.35 -13.27
N PRO A 84 10.64 -20.40 -12.85
CA PRO A 84 10.77 -20.75 -11.43
C PRO A 84 11.77 -19.86 -10.68
N TYR A 85 12.50 -18.99 -11.38
CA TYR A 85 13.44 -18.01 -10.82
C TYR A 85 13.05 -16.57 -11.16
N PHE A 86 13.63 -15.62 -10.43
CA PHE A 86 13.55 -14.18 -10.67
C PHE A 86 14.65 -13.72 -11.62
N THR A 87 14.37 -12.67 -12.38
CA THR A 87 15.36 -12.06 -13.29
C THR A 87 15.91 -10.78 -12.66
N CYS A 88 17.20 -10.81 -12.33
CA CYS A 88 17.96 -9.66 -11.86
C CYS A 88 18.96 -9.29 -12.97
N ARG A 89 18.85 -8.09 -13.55
CA ARG A 89 19.71 -7.62 -14.65
C ARG A 89 20.27 -6.24 -14.33
N GLY A 90 21.54 -6.01 -14.66
CA GLY A 90 22.16 -4.70 -14.46
C GLY A 90 21.40 -3.56 -15.15
N SER A 91 20.83 -3.79 -16.34
CA SER A 91 20.04 -2.81 -17.09
C SER A 91 18.75 -2.37 -16.37
N ASP A 92 18.26 -3.15 -15.42
CA ASP A 92 17.04 -2.85 -14.65
C ASP A 92 17.35 -2.06 -13.37
N PHE A 93 18.62 -1.69 -13.13
CA PHE A 93 19.09 -0.96 -11.96
C PHE A 93 19.78 0.34 -12.38
N THR A 94 19.66 1.36 -11.54
CA THR A 94 20.37 2.64 -11.74
C THR A 94 21.88 2.45 -11.70
N ASN A 95 22.35 1.55 -10.84
CA ASN A 95 23.73 1.10 -10.79
C ASN A 95 23.77 -0.42 -11.11
N PRO A 96 24.29 -0.84 -12.29
CA PRO A 96 24.37 -2.24 -12.67
C PRO A 96 25.12 -3.14 -11.67
N ALA A 97 26.10 -2.58 -10.93
CA ALA A 97 26.88 -3.34 -9.94
C ALA A 97 26.01 -3.88 -8.79
N ILE A 98 24.86 -3.26 -8.51
CA ILE A 98 23.92 -3.75 -7.49
C ILE A 98 23.31 -5.09 -7.92
N ALA A 99 22.93 -5.21 -9.19
CA ALA A 99 22.37 -6.45 -9.73
C ALA A 99 23.41 -7.59 -9.71
N GLU A 100 24.65 -7.26 -10.03
CA GLU A 100 25.79 -8.18 -9.93
C GLU A 100 26.01 -8.63 -8.48
N GLU A 101 26.08 -7.70 -7.52
CA GLU A 101 26.26 -8.03 -6.10
C GLU A 101 25.14 -8.94 -5.58
N ILE A 102 23.88 -8.69 -5.96
CA ILE A 102 22.74 -9.54 -5.62
C ILE A 102 22.93 -10.96 -6.17
N LEU A 103 23.32 -11.09 -7.45
CA LEU A 103 23.53 -12.39 -8.09
C LEU A 103 24.75 -13.13 -7.52
N THR A 104 25.83 -12.42 -7.19
CA THR A 104 27.02 -13.02 -6.57
C THR A 104 26.70 -13.59 -5.18
N ARG A 105 25.86 -12.91 -4.40
CA ARG A 105 25.53 -13.34 -3.02
C ARG A 105 24.43 -14.40 -2.96
N TYR A 106 23.38 -14.25 -3.78
CA TYR A 106 22.15 -15.05 -3.67
C TYR A 106 21.78 -15.80 -4.95
N GLY A 107 22.58 -15.67 -6.01
CA GLY A 107 22.41 -16.46 -7.22
C GLY A 107 22.85 -17.91 -6.98
N GLU A 108 22.10 -18.84 -7.55
CA GLU A 108 22.44 -20.25 -7.58
C GLU A 108 22.48 -20.74 -9.03
N ASP A 109 23.50 -21.54 -9.36
CA ASP A 109 23.53 -22.28 -10.61
C ASP A 109 22.95 -23.69 -10.38
N ARG A 110 21.83 -23.97 -11.05
CA ARG A 110 21.15 -25.28 -11.01
C ARG A 110 21.25 -26.03 -12.34
N GLY A 111 22.24 -25.69 -13.17
CA GLY A 111 22.51 -26.31 -14.48
C GLY A 111 22.13 -25.43 -15.69
N ASP A 112 21.42 -24.32 -15.46
CA ASP A 112 20.97 -23.36 -16.50
C ASP A 112 21.65 -21.98 -16.34
N GLY A 113 22.80 -21.96 -15.66
CA GLY A 113 23.55 -20.77 -15.30
C GLY A 113 23.04 -20.11 -14.01
N LEU A 114 23.75 -19.07 -13.58
CA LEU A 114 23.47 -18.34 -12.34
C LEU A 114 22.10 -17.63 -12.41
N LYS A 115 21.14 -18.04 -11.56
CA LYS A 115 19.80 -17.42 -11.46
C LYS A 115 19.45 -17.10 -10.01
N LEU A 116 18.53 -16.15 -9.82
CA LEU A 116 18.04 -15.75 -8.50
C LEU A 116 16.79 -16.58 -8.14
N TRP A 117 16.94 -17.60 -7.29
CA TRP A 117 15.85 -18.51 -6.92
C TRP A 117 15.14 -18.10 -5.62
N ARG A 118 15.94 -17.74 -4.61
CA ARG A 118 15.49 -17.28 -3.30
C ARG A 118 16.46 -16.22 -2.78
N PHE A 119 15.94 -15.16 -2.17
CA PHE A 119 16.76 -14.09 -1.62
C PHE A 119 16.08 -13.40 -0.44
N PRO A 120 16.86 -12.87 0.52
CA PRO A 120 16.32 -12.21 1.69
C PRO A 120 15.87 -10.79 1.36
N VAL A 121 14.78 -10.34 1.98
CA VAL A 121 14.28 -8.98 1.86
C VAL A 121 13.85 -8.43 3.22
N VAL A 122 13.92 -7.12 3.36
CA VAL A 122 13.38 -6.37 4.49
C VAL A 122 12.48 -5.25 3.98
N PHE A 123 11.38 -5.05 4.68
CA PHE A 123 10.41 -4.02 4.36
C PHE A 123 10.71 -2.73 5.12
N ALA A 124 10.48 -1.59 4.46
CA ALA A 124 10.85 -0.28 4.98
C ALA A 124 9.75 0.37 5.85
N PHE A 125 8.54 -0.18 5.81
CA PHE A 125 7.38 0.38 6.50
C PHE A 125 6.67 -0.70 7.32
N ASP A 126 6.01 -0.30 8.40
CA ASP A 126 5.08 -1.19 9.14
C ASP A 126 3.71 -1.30 8.43
N ASP A 127 3.38 -0.32 7.60
CA ASP A 127 2.20 -0.34 6.75
C ASP A 127 2.43 -1.22 5.51
N TRP A 128 1.68 -2.31 5.42
CA TRP A 128 1.75 -3.25 4.30
C TRP A 128 1.44 -2.61 2.95
N LEU A 129 0.53 -1.61 2.87
CA LEU A 129 0.19 -0.93 1.62
C LEU A 129 1.32 -0.04 1.11
N ARG A 130 2.21 0.42 2.00
CA ARG A 130 3.42 1.15 1.59
C ARG A 130 4.50 0.22 1.07
N ASN A 131 4.56 -1.01 1.57
CA ASN A 131 5.47 -2.05 1.10
C ASN A 131 4.98 -2.75 -0.16
N ILE A 132 3.66 -2.92 -0.32
CA ILE A 132 3.04 -3.54 -1.49
C ILE A 132 1.90 -2.64 -1.99
N PRO A 133 2.21 -1.45 -2.54
CA PRO A 133 1.20 -0.63 -3.21
C PRO A 133 0.54 -1.44 -4.30
N ASN A 134 -0.80 -1.46 -4.28
CA ASN A 134 -1.61 -2.21 -5.22
C ASN A 134 -2.83 -1.40 -5.65
N GLU A 135 -3.16 -1.50 -6.94
CA GLU A 135 -4.31 -0.86 -7.56
C GLU A 135 -4.88 -1.75 -8.67
N LEU A 136 -6.17 -1.61 -8.95
CA LEU A 136 -6.78 -2.04 -10.20
C LEU A 136 -6.69 -0.86 -11.16
N ALA A 137 -6.06 -1.03 -12.32
CA ALA A 137 -5.81 0.07 -13.23
C ALA A 137 -6.16 -0.28 -14.68
N VAL A 138 -6.69 0.73 -15.39
CA VAL A 138 -6.93 0.72 -16.83
C VAL A 138 -5.88 1.60 -17.49
N PHE A 139 -5.18 1.03 -18.46
CA PHE A 139 -4.21 1.74 -19.29
C PHE A 139 -4.72 1.86 -20.73
N ASN A 140 -4.44 2.98 -21.37
CA ASN A 140 -4.59 3.15 -22.81
C ASN A 140 -3.22 3.46 -23.44
N GLY A 141 -3.18 3.69 -24.76
CA GLY A 141 -1.92 3.99 -25.47
C GLY A 141 -1.19 5.25 -24.98
N THR A 142 -1.84 6.13 -24.22
CA THR A 142 -1.26 7.37 -23.68
C THR A 142 -0.92 7.29 -22.19
N GLY A 143 -1.39 6.26 -21.48
CA GLY A 143 -1.06 6.03 -20.07
C GLY A 143 -2.25 5.55 -19.24
N LYS A 144 -2.15 5.76 -17.92
CA LYS A 144 -3.17 5.34 -16.95
C LYS A 144 -4.42 6.23 -17.09
N VAL A 145 -5.60 5.61 -17.21
CA VAL A 145 -6.88 6.30 -17.41
C VAL A 145 -7.73 6.27 -16.14
N PHE A 146 -7.93 5.07 -15.60
CA PHE A 146 -8.67 4.81 -14.38
C PHE A 146 -7.79 3.98 -13.45
N TRP A 147 -7.88 4.21 -12.14
CA TRP A 147 -7.19 3.38 -11.17
C TRP A 147 -7.90 3.39 -9.83
N SER A 148 -7.77 2.30 -9.09
CA SER A 148 -8.34 2.20 -7.76
C SER A 148 -7.37 2.73 -6.70
N GLN A 149 -7.87 3.47 -5.73
CA GLN A 149 -7.08 3.93 -4.58
C GLN A 149 -7.88 3.74 -3.30
N TYR A 150 -7.21 3.36 -2.21
CA TYR A 150 -7.82 3.29 -0.89
C TYR A 150 -8.00 4.69 -0.31
N GLY A 151 -9.21 4.99 0.15
CA GLY A 151 -9.51 6.17 0.97
C GLY A 151 -9.06 5.97 2.43
N ALA A 152 -9.16 7.04 3.23
CA ALA A 152 -8.87 6.98 4.67
C ALA A 152 -9.86 6.10 5.45
N ASP A 153 -11.05 5.90 4.88
CA ASP A 153 -12.10 4.97 5.32
C ASP A 153 -11.79 3.50 5.00
N GLY A 154 -10.70 3.21 4.28
CA GLY A 154 -10.35 1.88 3.81
C GLY A 154 -11.18 1.42 2.60
N LEU A 155 -12.13 2.22 2.13
CA LEU A 155 -12.90 1.91 0.93
C LEU A 155 -12.04 2.15 -0.31
N ARG A 156 -12.14 1.21 -1.25
CA ARG A 156 -11.45 1.32 -2.52
C ARG A 156 -12.30 2.18 -3.45
N GLN A 157 -11.75 3.29 -3.91
CA GLN A 157 -12.43 4.25 -4.79
C GLN A 157 -11.79 4.24 -6.18
N CYS A 158 -12.60 4.37 -7.22
CA CYS A 158 -12.11 4.50 -8.59
C CYS A 158 -11.77 5.97 -8.89
N LYS A 159 -10.54 6.25 -9.27
CA LYS A 159 -10.03 7.58 -9.58
C LYS A 159 -9.79 7.77 -11.07
N THR A 160 -9.85 9.01 -11.53
CA THR A 160 -9.47 9.43 -12.88
C THR A 160 -8.85 10.82 -12.87
N TYR A 161 -8.29 11.24 -14.00
CA TYR A 161 -7.80 12.62 -14.15
C TYR A 161 -8.95 13.54 -14.56
N ALA A 162 -9.01 14.72 -13.95
CA ALA A 162 -9.94 15.76 -14.35
C ALA A 162 -9.77 16.12 -15.85
N PRO A 163 -10.87 16.46 -16.55
CA PRO A 163 -10.79 16.98 -17.92
C PRO A 163 -9.86 18.19 -18.01
N VAL A 164 -9.13 18.31 -19.11
CA VAL A 164 -8.19 19.41 -19.31
C VAL A 164 -8.95 20.69 -19.64
N GLU A 165 -8.90 21.68 -18.74
CA GLU A 165 -9.37 23.04 -19.03
C GLU A 165 -8.61 23.63 -20.22
N ARG A 166 -9.33 23.97 -21.29
CA ARG A 166 -8.79 24.71 -22.43
C ARG A 166 -9.03 26.19 -22.21
N SER A 167 -8.05 27.04 -22.51
CA SER A 167 -8.24 28.48 -22.38
C SER A 167 -9.22 29.01 -23.43
N ASP A 168 -10.11 29.93 -23.07
CA ASP A 168 -11.12 30.49 -23.98
C ASP A 168 -10.52 31.28 -25.14
N ARG A 169 -9.34 31.90 -24.93
CA ARG A 169 -8.70 32.81 -25.92
C ARG A 169 -7.82 32.11 -26.95
N ALA A 170 -7.35 30.91 -26.66
CA ALA A 170 -6.53 30.12 -27.57
C ALA A 170 -6.90 28.67 -27.31
N ARG A 171 -7.21 27.88 -28.35
CA ARG A 171 -7.53 26.43 -28.26
C ARG A 171 -6.44 25.55 -27.59
N ARG A 172 -5.47 26.14 -26.90
CA ARG A 172 -4.41 25.53 -26.10
C ARG A 172 -4.92 25.16 -24.71
N ALA A 173 -4.46 24.01 -24.23
CA ALA A 173 -4.67 23.56 -22.85
C ALA A 173 -4.02 24.53 -21.85
N LYS A 174 -4.72 24.81 -20.74
CA LYS A 174 -4.16 25.53 -19.59
C LYS A 174 -3.06 24.68 -18.97
N ARG A 175 -1.88 25.28 -18.70
CA ARG A 175 -0.80 24.57 -18.00
C ARG A 175 -1.19 24.43 -16.54
N ILE A 176 -1.19 23.19 -16.04
CA ILE A 176 -1.50 22.88 -14.64
C ILE A 176 -0.20 22.46 -13.96
N PHE A 177 0.16 23.15 -12.88
CA PHE A 177 1.30 22.81 -12.06
C PHE A 177 0.99 21.56 -11.23
N GLY A 178 1.94 20.61 -11.12
CA GLY A 178 1.72 19.34 -10.40
C GLY A 178 1.00 18.24 -11.19
N GLY A 179 0.51 18.53 -12.40
CA GLY A 179 -0.19 17.57 -13.27
C GLY A 179 -1.71 17.78 -13.26
N ARG A 180 -2.46 16.86 -13.89
CA ARG A 180 -3.93 16.92 -13.87
C ARG A 180 -4.44 16.54 -12.48
N THR A 181 -5.41 17.29 -11.97
CA THR A 181 -6.09 16.97 -10.70
C THR A 181 -6.68 15.56 -10.76
N ILE A 182 -6.48 14.81 -9.68
CA ILE A 182 -7.07 13.47 -9.52
C ILE A 182 -8.45 13.64 -8.89
N ILE A 183 -9.48 13.12 -9.56
CA ILE A 183 -10.87 13.18 -9.11
C ILE A 183 -11.44 11.77 -8.97
N LEU A 184 -12.55 11.65 -8.22
CA LEU A 184 -13.34 10.43 -8.19
C LEU A 184 -14.00 10.22 -9.56
N ARG A 185 -13.97 8.98 -10.06
CA ARG A 185 -14.69 8.61 -11.28
C ARG A 185 -16.18 8.50 -10.93
N GLN A 186 -17.01 9.33 -11.56
CA GLN A 186 -18.46 9.33 -11.37
C GLN A 186 -19.12 9.40 -12.75
N ASP A 187 -19.24 8.25 -13.40
CA ASP A 187 -19.94 8.10 -14.67
C ASP A 187 -21.09 7.09 -14.53
N ASP A 188 -21.85 6.88 -15.61
CA ASP A 188 -23.01 5.97 -15.59
C ASP A 188 -22.64 4.54 -15.15
N ALA A 189 -21.38 4.13 -15.33
CA ALA A 189 -20.92 2.80 -14.93
C ALA A 189 -20.51 2.72 -13.45
N ILE A 190 -20.06 3.82 -12.84
CA ILE A 190 -19.70 3.89 -11.42
C ILE A 190 -20.22 5.22 -10.82
N PRO A 191 -21.53 5.33 -10.51
CA PRO A 191 -22.13 6.60 -10.08
C PRO A 191 -21.65 7.10 -8.72
N ASP A 192 -21.34 6.19 -7.81
CA ASP A 192 -20.87 6.47 -6.44
C ASP A 192 -19.34 6.58 -6.34
N GLY A 193 -18.62 6.25 -7.42
CA GLY A 193 -17.16 6.19 -7.47
C GLY A 193 -16.52 5.06 -6.66
N VAL A 194 -17.30 4.14 -6.11
CA VAL A 194 -16.79 2.99 -5.37
C VAL A 194 -16.23 1.96 -6.35
N CYS A 195 -15.03 1.46 -6.08
CA CYS A 195 -14.39 0.45 -6.91
C CYS A 195 -14.88 -0.95 -6.51
N ASP A 196 -15.94 -1.42 -7.15
CA ASP A 196 -16.38 -2.81 -7.05
C ASP A 196 -16.09 -3.60 -8.35
N PRO A 197 -15.12 -4.53 -8.34
CA PRO A 197 -14.80 -5.35 -9.50
C PRO A 197 -15.95 -6.24 -9.99
N GLN A 198 -16.90 -6.62 -9.12
CA GLN A 198 -18.00 -7.52 -9.48
C GLN A 198 -19.00 -6.86 -10.44
N VAL A 199 -19.19 -5.55 -10.32
CA VAL A 199 -20.14 -4.78 -11.15
C VAL A 199 -19.45 -3.87 -12.17
N CYS A 200 -18.15 -3.62 -12.03
CA CYS A 200 -17.41 -2.71 -12.91
C CYS A 200 -17.22 -3.30 -14.32
N PRO A 201 -17.77 -2.68 -15.38
CA PRO A 201 -17.68 -3.22 -16.74
C PRO A 201 -16.24 -3.30 -17.24
N GLN A 202 -15.37 -2.32 -16.92
CA GLN A 202 -13.97 -2.38 -17.34
C GLN A 202 -13.21 -3.56 -16.73
N TYR A 203 -13.58 -4.00 -15.53
CA TYR A 203 -12.98 -5.18 -14.91
C TYR A 203 -13.50 -6.47 -15.54
N GLN A 204 -14.83 -6.56 -15.75
CA GLN A 204 -15.46 -7.70 -16.41
C GLN A 204 -14.95 -7.90 -17.85
N ASP A 205 -14.72 -6.80 -18.57
CA ASP A 205 -14.14 -6.80 -19.93
C ASP A 205 -12.61 -7.01 -19.96
N ARG A 206 -11.97 -7.25 -18.80
CA ARG A 206 -10.51 -7.46 -18.65
C ARG A 206 -9.63 -6.27 -19.05
N HIS A 207 -10.20 -5.07 -19.16
CA HIS A 207 -9.46 -3.84 -19.40
C HIS A 207 -8.82 -3.28 -18.12
N CYS A 208 -9.39 -3.57 -16.95
CA CYS A 208 -8.89 -3.16 -15.65
C CYS A 208 -8.14 -4.32 -14.98
N ASN A 209 -6.82 -4.17 -14.79
CA ASN A 209 -5.95 -5.23 -14.31
C ASN A 209 -5.30 -4.86 -12.97
N LEU A 210 -5.06 -5.86 -12.12
CA LEU A 210 -4.29 -5.69 -10.89
C LEU A 210 -2.84 -5.31 -11.23
N THR A 211 -2.40 -4.22 -10.64
CA THR A 211 -1.03 -3.73 -10.69
C THR A 211 -0.56 -3.57 -9.25
N ALA A 212 0.42 -4.36 -8.85
CA ALA A 212 1.03 -4.26 -7.54
C ALA A 212 2.54 -4.41 -7.64
N SER A 213 3.27 -3.84 -6.67
CA SER A 213 4.72 -3.98 -6.62
C SER A 213 5.18 -4.15 -5.19
N PHE A 214 5.99 -5.16 -4.92
CA PHE A 214 6.73 -5.24 -3.67
C PHE A 214 7.86 -4.21 -3.70
N LEU A 215 7.98 -3.44 -2.62
CA LEU A 215 9.01 -2.45 -2.39
C LEU A 215 9.77 -2.86 -1.13
N PHE A 216 11.04 -3.24 -1.30
CA PHE A 216 11.86 -3.77 -0.22
C PHE A 216 13.32 -3.37 -0.39
N ALA A 217 14.12 -3.54 0.66
CA ALA A 217 15.57 -3.58 0.55
C ALA A 217 16.04 -5.05 0.65
N ILE A 218 17.22 -5.33 0.10
CA ILE A 218 17.91 -6.62 0.27
C ILE A 218 19.00 -6.39 1.30
N LEU A 219 19.07 -7.25 2.32
CA LEU A 219 20.12 -7.19 3.34
C LEU A 219 21.49 -7.34 2.68
N ASP A 220 22.51 -6.70 3.26
CA ASP A 220 23.90 -6.78 2.83
C ASP A 220 24.20 -6.25 1.41
N ILE A 221 23.24 -5.56 0.78
CA ILE A 221 23.40 -4.87 -0.50
C ILE A 221 23.49 -3.37 -0.26
N ARG A 222 24.53 -2.73 -0.79
CA ARG A 222 24.73 -1.28 -0.66
C ARG A 222 23.86 -0.53 -1.67
N GLY A 223 23.02 0.37 -1.19
CA GLY A 223 22.22 1.25 -2.04
C GLY A 223 21.29 2.15 -1.23
N LEU A 224 21.17 3.41 -1.65
CA LEU A 224 20.21 4.34 -1.05
C LEU A 224 18.87 4.25 -1.79
N GLY A 225 18.04 3.27 -1.44
CA GLY A 225 16.68 3.15 -1.98
C GLY A 225 16.12 1.74 -1.92
N LEU A 226 14.92 1.57 -2.46
CA LEU A 226 14.19 0.30 -2.49
C LEU A 226 14.29 -0.36 -3.86
N ILE A 227 14.12 -1.68 -3.88
CA ILE A 227 14.03 -2.50 -5.08
C ILE A 227 12.56 -2.83 -5.31
N GLU A 228 12.14 -2.76 -6.57
CA GLU A 228 10.79 -3.10 -7.02
C GLU A 228 10.72 -4.54 -7.53
N LEU A 229 9.73 -5.32 -7.09
CA LEU A 229 9.31 -6.56 -7.73
C LEU A 229 7.82 -6.46 -8.11
N PRO A 230 7.48 -6.28 -9.40
CA PRO A 230 6.09 -6.14 -9.83
C PRO A 230 5.35 -7.49 -9.81
N THR A 231 4.04 -7.44 -9.55
CA THR A 231 3.12 -8.57 -9.64
C THR A 231 1.74 -8.10 -10.12
N ASN A 232 1.09 -8.93 -10.93
CA ASN A 232 -0.31 -8.78 -11.34
C ASN A 232 -1.20 -9.91 -10.78
N SER A 233 -0.65 -10.74 -9.87
CA SER A 233 -1.35 -11.90 -9.33
C SER A 233 -2.01 -11.58 -8.00
N ILE A 234 -3.33 -11.71 -7.94
CA ILE A 234 -4.10 -11.56 -6.69
C ILE A 234 -3.72 -12.64 -5.68
N TYR A 235 -3.41 -13.86 -6.13
CA TYR A 235 -2.98 -14.96 -5.27
C TYR A 235 -1.66 -14.66 -4.57
N VAL A 236 -0.72 -14.01 -5.27
CA VAL A 236 0.54 -13.55 -4.68
C VAL A 236 0.27 -12.49 -3.62
N LEU A 237 -0.61 -11.53 -3.91
CA LEU A 237 -0.95 -10.45 -2.97
C LEU A 237 -1.63 -10.98 -1.71
N GLN A 238 -2.60 -11.90 -1.84
CA GLN A 238 -3.29 -12.53 -0.71
C GLN A 238 -2.33 -13.31 0.19
N LYS A 239 -1.44 -14.11 -0.40
CA LYS A 239 -0.43 -14.87 0.35
C LYS A 239 0.57 -13.95 1.04
N ALA A 240 1.07 -12.92 0.35
CA ALA A 240 1.99 -11.95 0.92
C ALA A 240 1.35 -11.15 2.06
N HIS A 241 0.11 -10.72 1.89
CA HIS A 241 -0.66 -10.03 2.92
C HIS A 241 -0.84 -10.91 4.16
N ALA A 242 -1.23 -12.18 3.99
CA ALA A 242 -1.35 -13.12 5.10
C ALA A 242 -0.01 -13.31 5.83
N ALA A 243 1.08 -13.53 5.10
CA ALA A 243 2.41 -13.67 5.68
C ALA A 243 2.83 -12.42 6.47
N MET A 244 2.69 -11.22 5.89
CA MET A 244 2.99 -9.96 6.58
C MET A 244 2.11 -9.76 7.81
N GLN A 245 0.81 -10.03 7.73
CA GLN A 245 -0.08 -9.91 8.87
C GLN A 245 0.29 -10.86 10.01
N THR A 246 0.65 -12.10 9.70
CA THR A 246 1.15 -13.05 10.70
C THR A 246 2.37 -12.50 11.41
N VAL A 247 3.35 -11.97 10.66
CA VAL A 247 4.55 -11.33 11.24
C VAL A 247 4.20 -10.10 12.07
N ALA A 248 3.29 -9.26 11.58
CA ALA A 248 2.87 -8.06 12.30
C ALA A 248 2.20 -8.44 13.63
N ILE A 249 1.27 -9.41 13.64
CA ILE A 249 0.62 -9.89 14.87
C ILE A 249 1.66 -10.43 15.85
N ALA A 250 2.54 -11.29 15.35
CA ALA A 250 3.68 -11.83 16.05
C ALA A 250 4.52 -10.74 16.73
N ARG A 251 4.90 -9.69 16.01
CA ARG A 251 5.83 -8.65 16.49
C ARG A 251 5.17 -7.36 16.98
N GLY A 252 3.92 -7.42 17.44
CA GLY A 252 3.22 -6.25 18.00
C GLY A 252 3.01 -5.11 17.00
N GLY A 253 2.69 -5.44 15.75
CA GLY A 253 2.42 -4.52 14.65
C GLY A 253 3.64 -4.15 13.79
N ARG A 254 4.84 -4.68 14.08
CA ARG A 254 6.08 -4.30 13.37
C ARG A 254 6.42 -5.24 12.22
N LEU A 255 6.63 -4.67 11.04
CA LEU A 255 7.22 -5.34 9.88
C LEU A 255 8.68 -4.94 9.68
N VAL A 256 9.04 -3.72 10.07
CA VAL A 256 10.40 -3.20 9.92
C VAL A 256 11.38 -4.02 10.76
N GLY A 257 12.55 -4.28 10.18
CA GLY A 257 13.61 -5.07 10.79
C GLY A 257 13.38 -6.59 10.77
N THR A 258 12.25 -7.08 10.27
CA THR A 258 12.05 -8.52 10.05
C THR A 258 12.64 -8.95 8.72
N ARG A 259 13.46 -10.01 8.74
CA ARG A 259 13.95 -10.68 7.53
C ARG A 259 12.86 -11.59 6.95
N PHE A 260 12.49 -11.33 5.72
CA PHE A 260 11.66 -12.21 4.91
C PHE A 260 12.51 -12.86 3.82
N TRP A 261 11.98 -13.91 3.23
CA TRP A 261 12.54 -14.58 2.07
C TRP A 261 11.54 -14.58 0.94
N LEU A 262 11.94 -14.04 -0.21
CA LEU A 262 11.19 -14.16 -1.45
C LEU A 262 11.68 -15.41 -2.19
N SER A 263 10.74 -16.24 -2.60
CA SER A 263 11.00 -17.41 -3.44
C SER A 263 9.84 -17.67 -4.39
N LYS A 264 9.91 -18.75 -5.17
CA LYS A 264 8.82 -19.17 -6.05
C LYS A 264 8.42 -20.60 -5.77
N GLN A 265 7.11 -20.85 -5.79
CA GLN A 265 6.52 -22.17 -5.64
C GLN A 265 5.55 -22.44 -6.77
N GLU A 266 5.55 -23.67 -7.30
CA GLU A 266 4.58 -24.11 -8.29
C GLU A 266 3.27 -24.44 -7.57
N VAL A 267 2.22 -23.72 -7.91
CA VAL A 267 0.90 -23.89 -7.31
C VAL A 267 -0.11 -24.15 -8.42
N GLU A 268 -1.01 -25.10 -8.20
CA GLU A 268 -2.17 -25.31 -9.06
C GLU A 268 -3.23 -24.26 -8.73
N ILE A 269 -3.48 -23.35 -9.67
CA ILE A 269 -4.52 -22.33 -9.55
C ILE A 269 -5.74 -22.73 -10.37
N SER A 270 -6.93 -22.51 -9.81
CA SER A 270 -8.20 -22.65 -10.53
C SER A 270 -8.59 -21.30 -11.10
N ARG A 271 -8.78 -21.23 -12.42
CA ARG A 271 -9.21 -20.04 -13.15
C ARG A 271 -10.44 -20.36 -13.98
N ILE A 272 -11.41 -19.47 -14.01
CA ILE A 272 -12.57 -19.57 -14.90
C ILE A 272 -12.13 -19.17 -16.33
N ASP A 273 -12.40 -20.02 -17.31
CA ASP A 273 -12.14 -19.72 -18.72
C ASP A 273 -13.25 -18.86 -19.34
N ASP A 274 -13.14 -18.57 -20.64
CA ASP A 274 -14.12 -17.73 -21.36
C ASP A 274 -15.49 -18.42 -21.51
N ASN A 275 -15.55 -19.74 -21.30
CA ASN A 275 -16.78 -20.54 -21.33
C ASN A 275 -17.42 -20.68 -19.94
N GLY A 276 -16.86 -20.05 -18.91
CA GLY A 276 -17.34 -20.17 -17.54
C GLY A 276 -16.92 -21.46 -16.83
N LEU A 277 -16.01 -22.26 -17.41
CA LEU A 277 -15.57 -23.53 -16.85
C LEU A 277 -14.31 -23.34 -15.98
N PRO A 278 -14.21 -24.04 -14.85
CA PRO A 278 -13.02 -24.02 -14.02
C PRO A 278 -11.89 -24.81 -14.70
N VAL A 279 -10.82 -24.11 -15.08
CA VAL A 279 -9.60 -24.68 -15.62
C VAL A 279 -8.50 -24.60 -14.57
N ARG A 280 -7.83 -25.73 -14.32
CA ARG A 280 -6.67 -25.78 -13.45
C ARG A 280 -5.40 -25.57 -14.26
N GLN A 281 -4.55 -24.66 -13.78
CA GLN A 281 -3.28 -24.35 -14.41
C GLN A 281 -2.18 -24.31 -13.35
N LYS A 282 -1.08 -25.00 -13.61
CA LYS A 282 0.13 -24.88 -12.78
C LYS A 282 0.84 -23.56 -13.10
N GLN A 283 1.13 -22.79 -12.06
CA GLN A 283 1.82 -21.53 -12.18
C GLN A 283 2.83 -21.35 -11.05
N TRP A 284 4.05 -20.90 -11.38
CA TRP A 284 5.01 -20.41 -10.38
C TRP A 284 4.51 -19.08 -9.79
N LEU A 285 4.21 -19.08 -8.50
CA LEU A 285 3.81 -17.89 -7.76
C LEU A 285 4.95 -17.44 -6.86
N THR A 286 5.08 -16.12 -6.72
CA THR A 286 6.00 -15.54 -5.73
C THR A 286 5.44 -15.80 -4.34
N THR A 287 6.26 -16.34 -3.45
CA THR A 287 5.93 -16.56 -2.04
C THR A 287 6.82 -15.72 -1.16
N LEU A 288 6.24 -15.31 -0.03
CA LEU A 288 6.90 -14.51 0.99
C LEU A 288 6.84 -15.32 2.28
N ASP A 289 7.99 -15.75 2.75
CA ASP A 289 8.11 -16.54 3.98
C ASP A 289 8.96 -15.76 4.99
N ALA A 290 8.67 -15.91 6.28
CA ALA A 290 9.49 -15.36 7.36
C ALA A 290 9.92 -16.51 8.28
N GLU A 291 11.20 -16.53 8.65
CA GLU A 291 11.73 -17.47 9.63
C GLU A 291 11.52 -16.86 11.02
N ILE A 292 10.31 -16.98 11.56
CA ILE A 292 9.95 -16.52 12.90
C ILE A 292 9.61 -17.74 13.75
N ASP A 293 10.20 -17.82 14.94
CA ASP A 293 9.77 -18.77 15.95
C ASP A 293 8.48 -18.26 16.61
N LEU A 294 7.36 -18.66 16.03
CA LEU A 294 6.05 -18.27 16.55
C LEU A 294 5.80 -18.84 17.96
N GLY A 295 6.44 -19.97 18.32
CA GLY A 295 6.32 -20.57 19.65
C GLY A 295 6.99 -19.70 20.71
N ALA A 296 8.27 -19.37 20.51
CA ALA A 296 9.02 -18.48 21.42
C ALA A 296 8.34 -17.11 21.58
N LEU A 297 7.72 -16.61 20.52
CA LEU A 297 7.06 -15.31 20.52
C LEU A 297 5.69 -15.31 21.23
N LEU A 298 4.90 -16.37 21.04
CA LEU A 298 3.63 -16.56 21.77
C LEU A 298 3.87 -16.86 23.25
N ASP A 299 4.97 -17.53 23.58
CA ASP A 299 5.40 -17.78 24.96
C ASP A 299 6.04 -16.54 25.63
N GLY A 300 6.17 -15.42 24.90
CA GLY A 300 6.75 -14.16 25.39
C GLY A 300 8.27 -14.17 25.55
N ALA A 301 8.94 -15.24 25.10
CA ALA A 301 10.38 -15.44 25.26
C ALA A 301 11.23 -14.51 24.38
N ASP A 302 10.71 -14.04 23.22
CA ASP A 302 11.45 -13.11 22.35
C ASP A 302 11.66 -11.72 22.98
N HIS A 303 10.77 -11.28 23.87
CA HIS A 303 10.98 -10.07 24.66
C HIS A 303 11.99 -10.28 25.79
N ILE A 304 12.11 -11.50 26.30
CA ILE A 304 12.98 -11.87 27.41
C ILE A 304 14.40 -12.15 26.89
N GLY A 305 14.58 -12.84 25.77
CA GLY A 305 15.88 -13.21 25.22
C GLY A 305 16.74 -12.01 24.83
N ALA A 306 16.18 -11.04 24.10
CA ALA A 306 16.89 -9.82 23.73
C ALA A 306 17.17 -8.91 24.95
N ALA A 307 16.26 -8.86 25.92
CA ALA A 307 16.46 -8.13 27.17
C ALA A 307 17.50 -8.81 28.07
N ILE A 308 17.57 -10.14 28.06
CA ILE A 308 18.60 -10.92 28.76
C ILE A 308 19.95 -10.73 28.09
N GLU A 309 20.07 -10.78 26.76
CA GLU A 309 21.37 -10.55 26.10
C GLU A 309 21.90 -9.14 26.35
N VAL A 310 21.06 -8.12 26.22
CA VAL A 310 21.42 -6.73 26.56
C VAL A 310 21.73 -6.62 28.05
N GLY A 311 20.94 -7.24 28.91
CA GLY A 311 21.18 -7.29 30.36
C GLY A 311 22.51 -7.98 30.70
N THR A 312 22.83 -9.08 30.03
CA THR A 312 24.06 -9.86 30.24
C THR A 312 25.28 -9.08 29.74
N GLN A 313 25.18 -8.39 28.60
CA GLN A 313 26.22 -7.48 28.12
C GLN A 313 26.40 -6.28 29.06
N THR A 314 25.32 -5.75 29.60
CA THR A 314 25.35 -4.63 30.56
C THR A 314 25.96 -5.06 31.89
N VAL A 315 25.62 -6.26 32.39
CA VAL A 315 26.23 -6.87 33.58
C VAL A 315 27.71 -7.14 33.33
N ALA A 316 28.10 -7.69 32.18
CA ALA A 316 29.51 -7.90 31.84
C ALA A 316 30.31 -6.58 31.76
N LEU A 317 29.68 -5.48 31.34
CA LEU A 317 30.29 -4.14 31.37
C LEU A 317 30.37 -3.56 32.79
N LEU A 318 29.44 -3.89 33.68
CA LEU A 318 29.38 -3.44 35.08
C LEU A 318 30.26 -4.28 36.03
N GLU A 319 30.57 -5.53 35.69
CA GLU A 319 31.44 -6.43 36.46
C GLU A 319 32.93 -6.08 36.32
N HIS A 320 33.29 -5.09 35.49
CA HIS A 320 34.59 -4.43 35.56
C HIS A 320 34.64 -3.52 36.80
N PRO A 321 35.49 -3.79 37.80
CA PRO A 321 35.38 -3.17 39.11
C PRO A 321 35.90 -1.74 39.06
N THR A 322 34.99 -0.76 39.10
CA THR A 322 35.28 0.53 39.72
C THR A 322 34.60 0.54 41.08
N THR A 323 35.44 0.63 42.10
CA THR A 323 35.14 0.55 43.52
C THR A 323 34.16 1.64 43.99
N GLU A 324 33.26 1.24 44.91
CA GLU A 324 32.57 2.05 45.95
C GLU A 324 31.19 2.70 45.67
N PRO A 325 30.31 2.88 46.70
CA PRO A 325 29.31 1.87 47.04
C PRO A 325 27.84 2.34 47.11
N ALA A 326 26.98 1.32 47.16
CA ALA A 326 25.54 1.23 47.40
C ALA A 326 24.81 2.36 48.15
N ALA A 327 23.67 2.77 47.58
CA ALA A 327 22.52 3.32 48.32
C ALA A 327 21.26 2.51 47.97
N THR A 328 20.73 1.87 49.00
CA THR A 328 19.56 0.99 49.03
C THR A 328 18.26 1.79 48.85
N ALA A 329 17.36 1.35 47.98
CA ALA A 329 15.95 1.76 48.03
C ALA A 329 15.04 0.58 47.65
N THR A 330 14.23 0.20 48.63
CA THR A 330 13.20 -0.84 48.67
C THR A 330 12.04 -0.56 47.71
N PRO A 331 11.39 -1.55 47.08
CA PRO A 331 10.13 -1.35 46.38
C PRO A 331 8.94 -1.57 47.33
N THR A 332 7.98 -0.64 47.32
CA THR A 332 6.67 -0.81 47.96
C THR A 332 5.67 -1.28 46.91
N SER A 333 5.16 -2.49 47.11
CA SER A 333 4.00 -3.06 46.45
C SER A 333 2.73 -2.33 46.88
N GLY A 334 1.82 -2.08 45.93
CA GLY A 334 0.48 -1.58 46.18
C GLY A 334 -0.44 -2.01 45.05
N GLU A 335 -1.08 -3.17 45.23
CA GLU A 335 -2.31 -3.54 44.52
C GLU A 335 -3.45 -2.65 45.02
N GLU A 336 -4.25 -2.12 44.10
CA GLU A 336 -5.67 -1.89 44.38
C GLU A 336 -6.46 -1.90 43.06
N GLY A 337 -7.42 -2.82 43.00
CA GLY A 337 -8.32 -3.01 41.88
C GLY A 337 -9.41 -1.93 41.82
N GLY A 338 -9.89 -1.69 40.60
CA GLY A 338 -11.04 -0.83 40.34
C GLY A 338 -11.72 -1.24 39.04
N GLN A 339 -12.75 -2.09 39.15
CA GLN A 339 -13.78 -2.26 38.12
C GLN A 339 -14.54 -0.93 37.93
N PRO A 340 -14.92 -0.63 36.69
CA PRO A 340 -16.34 -0.48 36.36
C PRO A 340 -16.63 -1.10 34.98
N GLY A 341 -17.84 -1.49 34.60
CA GLY A 341 -19.18 -1.21 35.06
C GLY A 341 -20.09 -1.58 33.88
N ALA A 342 -21.24 -2.16 34.18
CA ALA A 342 -22.12 -2.86 33.26
C ALA A 342 -22.46 -2.11 31.97
N GLN A 343 -22.32 -2.82 30.84
CA GLN A 343 -22.87 -2.46 29.55
C GLN A 343 -24.40 -2.44 29.66
N SER A 344 -24.99 -1.27 29.44
CA SER A 344 -26.44 -1.11 29.30
C SER A 344 -26.79 -1.20 27.82
N GLU A 345 -27.55 -2.22 27.44
CA GLU A 345 -28.17 -2.32 26.11
C GLU A 345 -29.15 -1.15 25.85
N PRO A 346 -29.27 -0.63 24.62
CA PRO A 346 -30.25 0.39 24.29
C PRO A 346 -31.64 -0.23 24.02
N PRO A 347 -32.74 0.42 24.44
CA PRO A 347 -34.09 -0.01 24.08
C PRO A 347 -34.41 0.38 22.63
N VAL A 348 -35.04 -0.55 21.92
CA VAL A 348 -35.54 -0.42 20.55
C VAL A 348 -36.90 0.30 20.55
N GLY A 349 -37.07 1.32 19.69
CA GLY A 349 -38.42 1.78 19.29
C GLY A 349 -38.69 3.28 19.18
N GLY A 350 -37.84 4.05 18.47
CA GLY A 350 -38.16 5.43 18.05
C GLY A 350 -38.02 5.60 16.54
N SER A 351 -38.72 6.57 15.94
CA SER A 351 -38.51 6.91 14.52
C SER A 351 -37.08 7.42 14.28
N ILE A 352 -36.56 7.29 13.05
CA ILE A 352 -35.18 7.71 12.69
C ILE A 352 -34.92 9.19 13.03
N ALA A 353 -35.93 10.04 12.85
CA ALA A 353 -35.82 11.47 13.18
C ALA A 353 -35.68 11.69 14.70
N GLU A 354 -36.41 10.95 15.53
CA GLU A 354 -36.33 11.05 16.99
C GLU A 354 -35.00 10.51 17.51
N GLN A 355 -34.50 9.41 16.94
CA GLN A 355 -33.19 8.87 17.30
C GLN A 355 -32.06 9.85 16.95
N PHE A 356 -32.13 10.49 15.78
CA PHE A 356 -31.19 11.50 15.36
C PHE A 356 -31.19 12.72 16.30
N GLU A 357 -32.37 13.30 16.59
CA GLU A 357 -32.49 14.44 17.50
C GLU A 357 -32.02 14.11 18.92
N ARG A 358 -32.29 12.90 19.42
CA ARG A 358 -31.78 12.45 20.73
C ARG A 358 -30.25 12.41 20.77
N LEU A 359 -29.61 11.95 19.69
CA LEU A 359 -28.15 11.88 19.61
C LEU A 359 -27.51 13.25 19.43
N ILE A 360 -28.17 14.21 18.77
CA ILE A 360 -27.72 15.61 18.71
C ILE A 360 -27.63 16.21 20.12
N VAL A 361 -28.67 16.00 20.94
CA VAL A 361 -28.71 16.43 22.34
C VAL A 361 -27.62 15.72 23.15
N ALA A 362 -27.53 14.40 23.05
CA ALA A 362 -26.58 13.60 23.81
C ALA A 362 -25.11 13.91 23.48
N LEU A 363 -24.81 14.32 22.24
CA LEU A 363 -23.48 14.73 21.81
C LEU A 363 -23.19 16.22 22.07
N GLY A 364 -24.16 16.99 22.61
CA GLY A 364 -24.01 18.42 22.87
C GLY A 364 -23.83 19.25 21.60
N MET A 365 -24.55 18.88 20.53
CA MET A 365 -24.47 19.50 19.21
C MET A 365 -25.73 20.31 18.85
N GLU A 366 -26.41 20.87 19.85
CA GLU A 366 -27.67 21.59 19.64
C GLU A 366 -27.50 22.95 18.96
N GLY A 367 -26.30 23.53 19.04
CA GLY A 367 -25.96 24.82 18.47
C GLY A 367 -26.12 24.88 16.95
N GLN A 368 -26.50 26.04 16.43
CA GLN A 368 -26.71 26.25 14.99
C GLN A 368 -25.43 25.97 14.18
N GLU A 369 -24.27 26.38 14.71
CA GLU A 369 -22.95 26.15 14.12
C GLU A 369 -22.58 24.66 14.10
N THR A 370 -22.76 23.94 15.21
CA THR A 370 -22.44 22.50 15.29
C THR A 370 -23.36 21.65 14.42
N ARG A 371 -24.62 22.06 14.25
CA ARG A 371 -25.55 21.44 13.28
C ARG A 371 -25.14 21.67 11.84
N GLU A 372 -24.62 22.85 11.51
CA GLU A 372 -24.09 23.15 10.18
C GLU A 372 -22.83 22.33 9.90
N HIS A 373 -21.90 22.24 10.85
CA HIS A 373 -20.71 21.38 10.73
C HIS A 373 -21.10 19.92 10.50
N LEU A 374 -22.07 19.41 11.26
CA LEU A 374 -22.57 18.04 11.08
C LEU A 374 -23.22 17.83 9.71
N ARG A 375 -23.95 18.82 9.20
CA ARG A 375 -24.58 18.75 7.88
C ARG A 375 -23.54 18.70 6.77
N VAL A 376 -22.49 19.50 6.88
CA VAL A 376 -21.37 19.50 5.93
C VAL A 376 -20.57 18.21 6.03
N TYR A 377 -20.29 17.73 7.24
CA TYR A 377 -19.68 16.43 7.49
C TYR A 377 -20.48 15.29 6.84
N ALA A 378 -21.79 15.23 7.08
CA ALA A 378 -22.67 14.24 6.48
C ALA A 378 -22.77 14.40 4.95
N HIS A 379 -22.71 15.63 4.43
CA HIS A 379 -22.69 15.87 2.99
C HIS A 379 -21.36 15.44 2.33
N SER A 380 -20.22 15.67 2.97
CA SER A 380 -18.90 15.17 2.54
C SER A 380 -18.89 13.65 2.49
N LYS A 381 -19.45 13.02 3.53
CA LYS A 381 -19.43 11.56 3.70
C LYS A 381 -20.43 10.81 2.83
N PHE A 382 -21.66 11.31 2.70
CA PHE A 382 -22.75 10.61 2.03
C PHE A 382 -23.19 11.27 0.72
N GLY A 383 -22.81 12.52 0.45
CA GLY A 383 -23.16 13.23 -0.77
C GLY A 383 -24.53 13.92 -0.75
N LYS A 384 -25.03 14.32 -1.93
CA LYS A 384 -26.28 15.09 -2.06
C LYS A 384 -27.50 14.18 -1.86
N GLY A 385 -28.45 14.62 -1.01
CA GLY A 385 -29.70 13.89 -0.78
C GLY A 385 -29.64 12.81 0.31
N TRP A 386 -28.57 12.77 1.09
CA TRP A 386 -28.39 11.82 2.20
C TRP A 386 -29.55 11.81 3.20
N THR A 387 -30.18 12.96 3.45
CA THR A 387 -31.35 13.08 4.34
C THR A 387 -32.61 12.35 3.87
N LYS A 388 -32.68 11.99 2.57
CA LYS A 388 -33.81 11.25 1.99
C LYS A 388 -33.55 9.75 1.90
N ARG A 389 -32.28 9.31 2.03
CA ARG A 389 -31.89 7.90 1.97
C ARG A 389 -31.85 7.35 3.39
N GLU A 390 -32.79 6.46 3.70
CA GLU A 390 -32.95 5.90 5.05
C GLU A 390 -31.69 5.15 5.53
N GLN A 391 -30.97 4.50 4.61
CA GLN A 391 -29.73 3.78 4.91
C GLN A 391 -28.61 4.72 5.37
N ASP A 392 -28.46 5.89 4.76
CA ASP A 392 -27.43 6.87 5.15
C ASP A 392 -27.75 7.50 6.49
N MET A 393 -29.03 7.80 6.73
CA MET A 393 -29.49 8.32 8.02
C MET A 393 -29.21 7.32 9.14
N ARG A 394 -29.45 6.03 8.91
CA ARG A 394 -29.11 4.97 9.87
C ARG A 394 -27.61 4.86 10.08
N ALA A 395 -26.81 4.90 9.01
CA ALA A 395 -25.35 4.83 9.12
C ALA A 395 -24.76 6.02 9.92
N LEU A 396 -25.34 7.22 9.77
CA LEU A 396 -24.95 8.38 10.56
C LEU A 396 -25.38 8.25 12.03
N ILE A 397 -26.58 7.73 12.30
CA ILE A 397 -27.08 7.46 13.65
C ILE A 397 -26.21 6.43 14.37
N ASP A 398 -25.82 5.35 13.70
CA ASP A 398 -24.93 4.33 14.25
C ASP A 398 -23.57 4.91 14.62
N GLU A 399 -22.99 5.75 13.75
CA GLU A 399 -21.73 6.45 14.04
C GLU A 399 -21.87 7.41 15.22
N MET A 400 -22.95 8.19 15.27
CA MET A 400 -23.25 9.09 16.40
C MET A 400 -23.47 8.31 17.71
N GLY A 401 -24.03 7.10 17.64
CA GLY A 401 -24.20 6.19 18.77
C GLY A 401 -22.86 5.69 19.32
N VAL A 402 -21.94 5.26 18.45
CA VAL A 402 -20.57 4.88 18.84
C VAL A 402 -19.80 6.08 19.42
N ALA A 403 -20.03 7.27 18.86
CA ALA A 403 -19.41 8.51 19.31
C ALA A 403 -19.83 8.95 20.73
N LEU A 404 -20.89 8.39 21.31
CA LEU A 404 -21.26 8.66 22.70
C LEU A 404 -20.19 8.22 23.71
N VAL A 405 -19.28 7.32 23.33
CA VAL A 405 -18.13 6.91 24.15
C VAL A 405 -17.12 8.06 24.31
N SER A 406 -17.02 8.96 23.31
CA SER A 406 -16.18 10.17 23.40
C SER A 406 -16.79 11.33 22.61
N PRO A 407 -17.79 12.03 23.18
CA PRO A 407 -18.46 13.16 22.53
C PRO A 407 -17.53 14.33 22.12
N PRO A 408 -16.49 14.70 22.89
CA PRO A 408 -15.55 15.74 22.48
C PRO A 408 -14.77 15.37 21.21
N ALA A 409 -14.28 14.13 21.10
CA ALA A 409 -13.51 13.68 19.94
C ALA A 409 -14.35 13.68 18.66
N PHE A 410 -15.62 13.30 18.75
CA PHE A 410 -16.54 13.35 17.62
C PHE A 410 -16.83 14.79 17.18
N ARG A 411 -17.02 15.72 18.12
CA ARG A 411 -17.21 17.14 17.79
C ARG A 411 -15.99 17.76 17.12
N GLU A 412 -14.79 17.42 17.57
CA GLU A 412 -13.55 17.86 16.90
C GLU A 412 -13.40 17.27 15.50
N LYS A 413 -13.72 15.98 15.30
CA LYS A 413 -13.74 15.34 13.98
C LYS A 413 -14.68 16.05 13.01
N VAL A 414 -15.91 16.33 13.45
CA VAL A 414 -16.93 17.03 12.63
C VAL A 414 -16.49 18.45 12.30
N LYS A 415 -15.89 19.16 13.26
CA LYS A 415 -15.35 20.51 13.05
C LYS A 415 -14.17 20.52 12.08
N ALA A 416 -13.24 19.58 12.21
CA ALA A 416 -12.07 19.48 11.33
C ALA A 416 -12.47 19.24 9.86
N GLU A 417 -13.49 18.42 9.62
CA GLU A 417 -14.03 18.19 8.29
C GLU A 417 -14.73 19.44 7.72
N PHE A 418 -15.48 20.18 8.56
CA PHE A 418 -16.08 21.45 8.16
C PHE A 418 -15.02 22.49 7.78
N ASP A 419 -14.00 22.67 8.62
CA ASP A 419 -12.90 23.59 8.35
C ASP A 419 -12.19 23.18 7.04
N GLY A 420 -11.90 21.89 6.83
CA GLY A 420 -11.31 21.37 5.60
C GLY A 420 -12.14 21.62 4.33
N SER A 421 -13.47 21.63 4.46
CA SER A 421 -14.39 21.91 3.34
C SER A 421 -14.41 23.39 2.94
N LEU A 422 -14.21 24.31 3.90
CA LEU A 422 -14.14 25.76 3.65
C LEU A 422 -12.85 26.17 2.92
N PHE A 423 -11.77 25.40 3.07
CA PHE A 423 -10.49 25.63 2.37
C PHE A 423 -10.42 24.99 0.97
N SER A 424 -11.47 24.26 0.55
CA SER A 424 -11.56 23.61 -0.75
C SER A 424 -12.56 24.27 -1.72
N ALA A 425 -13.25 25.33 -1.27
CA ALA A 425 -14.05 26.24 -2.09
C ALA A 425 -13.21 27.47 -2.47
#